data_AF-A0A0R2EPG6-F1
#
_entry.id   AF-A0A0R2EPG6-F1
#
_cell.length_a   1.000
_cell.length_b   1.000
_cell.length_c   1.000
_cell.angle_alpha   90.00
_cell.angle_beta   90.00
_cell.angle_gamma   90.00
#
_symmetry.space_group_name_H-M   'P 1'
#
loop_
_entity.id
_entity.type
_entity.pdbx_description
1 polymer ?
#
loop_
_entity_poly.entity_id
_entity_poly.type
_entity_poly.pdbx_seq_one_letter_code
_entity_poly.pdbx_strand_id
1 'polypeptide(L)'
;MCKQHQIEVPAHATKHLLTEHLTTYFQRHAVSELVDVVTQYLDASVADLKTLFERLTATQRASLVAGGYLTISRTAEVTAYGKVLMVPYYDYFDYLNLLAHQTQIPDAIAYGRYFRLKSATHQEKQRLATERERQRRQLHREQQAEFRAAYKLAQAQLGEPGTLAYLLLNLAFWTHHINHLAKLDQKVDYYHYKDQALRLFFRYRDTEFVSVGVYTPEQPDKRHLTLCSHHFDEYCAYYRDWGDSVMTYYATNQAVVNQCPGCELQVVSDYYTLYFFEINNEKLRYGFHVPYRKALTAFGDRTNYPCVDHSDENQEGPYRFGRAITKDELAVLGSPTEIVNNFEQAYNDLLQFEPPNH
;
A
#
# COMPACT_ATOMS: atom_id res chain seq x y z
N MET A 1 21.09 22.95 21.26
CA MET A 1 21.88 23.50 22.39
C MET A 1 23.28 23.88 21.91
N CYS A 2 23.43 25.01 21.20
CA CYS A 2 24.74 25.61 20.87
C CYS A 2 24.62 27.13 21.00
N LYS A 3 24.75 27.65 22.22
CA LYS A 3 24.83 29.10 22.48
C LYS A 3 25.99 29.48 23.42
N GLN A 4 26.86 28.54 23.80
CA GLN A 4 27.83 28.79 24.87
C GLN A 4 29.22 29.25 24.41
N HIS A 5 29.61 29.03 23.15
CA HIS A 5 30.87 29.55 22.62
C HIS A 5 30.65 30.17 21.23
N GLN A 6 30.44 31.48 21.20
CA GLN A 6 30.35 32.26 19.97
C GLN A 6 31.73 32.32 19.29
N ILE A 7 32.07 31.31 18.50
CA ILE A 7 33.24 31.37 17.61
C ILE A 7 32.72 31.72 16.22
N GLU A 8 32.81 33.00 15.87
CA GLU A 8 32.49 33.47 14.52
C GLU A 8 33.66 33.16 13.58
N VAL A 9 33.47 32.19 12.68
CA VAL A 9 34.44 31.91 11.60
C VAL A 9 33.98 32.67 10.34
N PRO A 10 34.82 33.55 9.75
CA PRO A 10 34.46 34.27 8.54
C PRO A 10 34.20 33.31 7.36
N ALA A 11 33.17 33.60 6.54
CA ALA A 11 32.75 32.78 5.40
C ALA A 11 33.83 32.56 4.31
N HIS A 12 34.97 33.24 4.40
CA HIS A 12 36.09 33.16 3.46
C HIS A 12 37.45 32.98 4.14
N ALA A 13 37.49 32.39 5.34
CA ALA A 13 38.74 32.17 6.06
C ALA A 13 39.70 31.29 5.25
N THR A 14 40.88 31.82 4.92
CA THR A 14 41.95 31.05 4.29
C THR A 14 42.54 30.07 5.30
N LYS A 15 43.19 29.00 4.81
CA LYS A 15 43.84 27.97 5.66
C LYS A 15 44.72 28.58 6.75
N HIS A 16 45.39 29.69 6.44
CA HIS A 16 46.25 30.40 7.38
C HIS A 16 45.45 31.04 8.53
N LEU A 17 44.35 31.73 8.23
CA LEU A 17 43.47 32.36 9.21
C LEU A 17 42.79 31.35 10.13
N LEU A 18 42.34 30.22 9.57
CA LEU A 18 41.82 29.10 10.35
C LEU A 18 42.88 28.54 11.30
N THR A 19 44.11 28.38 10.82
CA THR A 19 45.22 27.84 11.63
C THR A 19 45.57 28.78 12.78
N GLU A 20 45.57 30.09 12.56
CA GLU A 20 45.89 31.10 13.57
C GLU A 20 44.78 31.25 14.63
N HIS A 21 43.51 31.22 14.20
CA HIS A 21 42.36 31.22 15.11
C HIS A 21 42.30 29.96 15.96
N LEU A 22 42.51 28.81 15.34
CA LEU A 22 42.57 27.54 16.05
C LEU A 22 43.75 27.54 17.04
N THR A 23 44.95 27.99 16.64
CA THR A 23 46.13 28.09 17.52
C THR A 23 45.86 28.97 18.75
N THR A 24 45.16 30.10 18.56
CA THR A 24 44.81 31.02 19.65
C THR A 24 43.77 30.42 20.59
N TYR A 25 42.80 29.68 20.05
CA TYR A 25 41.81 28.93 20.83
C TYR A 25 42.46 27.77 21.60
N PHE A 26 43.40 27.06 20.97
CA PHE A 26 44.19 25.96 21.54
C PHE A 26 45.03 26.36 22.75
N GLN A 27 45.46 27.62 22.82
CA GLN A 27 46.23 28.13 23.95
C GLN A 27 45.38 28.46 25.19
N ARG A 28 44.04 28.50 25.07
CA ARG A 28 43.14 29.07 26.10
C ARG A 28 42.19 28.07 26.75
N HIS A 29 42.06 26.84 26.25
CA HIS A 29 41.08 25.87 26.74
C HIS A 29 41.72 24.57 27.24
N ALA A 30 41.08 23.92 28.22
CA ALA A 30 41.57 22.67 28.79
C ALA A 30 41.52 21.54 27.76
N VAL A 31 42.48 20.61 27.83
CA VAL A 31 42.66 19.52 26.84
C VAL A 31 41.38 18.71 26.59
N SER A 32 40.49 18.55 27.57
CA SER A 32 39.22 17.84 27.41
C SER A 32 38.19 18.62 26.57
N GLU A 33 38.05 19.94 26.75
CA GLU A 33 37.18 20.80 25.92
C GLU A 33 37.73 20.91 24.50
N LEU A 34 39.06 20.81 24.35
CA LEU A 34 39.75 20.78 23.06
C LEU A 34 39.49 19.49 22.29
N VAL A 35 39.44 18.34 22.94
CA VAL A 35 39.10 17.08 22.25
C VAL A 35 37.67 17.15 21.72
N ASP A 36 36.70 17.65 22.49
CA ASP A 36 35.31 17.73 22.02
C ASP A 36 35.12 18.74 20.88
N VAL A 37 35.73 19.92 20.96
CA VAL A 37 35.66 20.93 19.88
C VAL A 37 36.42 20.45 18.64
N VAL A 38 37.61 19.88 18.78
CA VAL A 38 38.35 19.36 17.62
C VAL A 38 37.62 18.19 16.97
N THR A 39 37.05 17.26 17.76
CA THR A 39 36.30 16.12 17.22
C THR A 39 35.03 16.57 16.51
N GLN A 40 34.36 17.63 16.99
CA GLN A 40 33.19 18.20 16.34
C GLN A 40 33.53 18.92 15.01
N TYR A 41 34.78 19.36 14.82
CA TYR A 41 35.27 20.04 13.61
C TYR A 41 36.15 19.15 12.70
N LEU A 42 36.52 17.94 13.13
CA LEU A 42 37.31 16.95 12.37
C LEU A 42 36.48 15.76 11.86
N ASP A 43 35.18 15.97 11.72
CA ASP A 43 34.27 15.01 11.09
C ASP A 43 33.85 15.51 9.71
N ALA A 44 34.03 14.67 8.69
CA ALA A 44 33.45 14.93 7.37
C ALA A 44 32.04 14.34 7.29
N SER A 45 31.05 15.19 7.01
CA SER A 45 29.67 14.74 6.79
C SER A 45 29.52 14.06 5.42
N VAL A 46 28.38 13.37 5.21
CA VAL A 46 28.01 12.84 3.90
C VAL A 46 27.87 13.95 2.84
N ALA A 47 27.52 15.18 3.24
CA ALA A 47 27.43 16.32 2.34
C ALA A 47 28.83 16.78 1.89
N ASP A 48 29.80 16.81 2.80
CA ASP A 48 31.20 17.19 2.51
C ASP A 48 31.88 16.18 1.58
N LEU A 49 31.52 14.89 1.70
CA LEU A 49 31.98 13.87 0.75
C LEU A 49 31.37 14.05 -0.65
N LYS A 50 30.12 14.53 -0.74
CA LYS A 50 29.42 14.70 -2.01
C LYS A 50 29.85 15.97 -2.76
N THR A 51 30.31 17.00 -2.07
CA THR A 51 30.78 18.24 -2.70
C THR A 51 32.09 18.05 -3.47
N LEU A 52 32.94 17.10 -3.07
CA LEU A 52 34.20 16.80 -3.76
C LEU A 52 34.17 15.50 -4.57
N PHE A 53 33.36 14.53 -4.16
CA PHE A 53 33.11 13.29 -4.91
C PHE A 53 31.63 13.19 -5.25
N GLU A 54 31.17 14.00 -6.20
CA GLU A 54 29.76 14.09 -6.63
C GLU A 54 29.11 12.72 -6.92
N ARG A 55 29.93 11.71 -7.23
CA ARG A 55 29.49 10.37 -7.64
C ARG A 55 29.68 9.27 -6.59
N LEU A 56 30.17 9.57 -5.38
CA LEU A 56 30.39 8.55 -4.37
C LEU A 56 29.06 8.11 -3.73
N THR A 57 28.56 6.94 -4.15
CA THR A 57 27.32 6.35 -3.64
C THR A 57 27.46 5.84 -2.20
N ALA A 58 26.34 5.63 -1.51
CA ALA A 58 26.33 5.02 -0.18
C ALA A 58 27.01 3.64 -0.16
N THR A 59 26.79 2.85 -1.23
CA THR A 59 27.41 1.52 -1.40
C THR A 59 28.92 1.60 -1.56
N GLN A 60 29.44 2.62 -2.25
CA GLN A 60 30.89 2.82 -2.39
C GLN A 60 31.53 3.30 -1.09
N ARG A 61 30.89 4.21 -0.34
CA ARG A 61 31.33 4.59 1.01
C ARG A 61 31.42 3.38 1.93
N ALA A 62 30.39 2.53 1.95
CA ALA A 62 30.41 1.30 2.73
C ALA A 62 31.52 0.33 2.30
N SER A 63 31.90 0.31 1.00
CA SER A 63 33.06 -0.46 0.55
C SER A 63 34.37 0.14 1.06
N LEU A 64 34.55 1.47 0.97
CA LEU A 64 35.76 2.13 1.48
C LEU A 64 35.94 1.90 2.99
N VAL A 65 34.85 1.97 3.77
CA VAL A 65 34.85 1.63 5.20
C VAL A 65 35.26 0.18 5.41
N ALA A 66 34.67 -0.77 4.67
CA ALA A 66 35.02 -2.18 4.78
C ALA A 66 36.48 -2.49 4.37
N GLY A 67 37.07 -1.68 3.51
CA GLY A 67 38.49 -1.77 3.10
C GLY A 67 39.46 -1.02 4.02
N GLY A 68 38.98 -0.33 5.05
CA GLY A 68 39.81 0.46 5.97
C GLY A 68 40.29 1.80 5.39
N TYR A 69 39.71 2.26 4.28
CA TYR A 69 40.07 3.54 3.63
C TYR A 69 39.22 4.72 4.12
N LEU A 70 38.21 4.45 4.94
CA LEU A 70 37.33 5.46 5.50
C LEU A 70 36.81 5.00 6.86
N THR A 71 37.17 5.70 7.92
CA THR A 71 36.75 5.35 9.28
C THR A 71 35.46 6.10 9.64
N ILE A 72 34.49 5.42 10.24
CA ILE A 72 33.31 6.09 10.82
C ILE A 72 33.71 6.59 12.20
N SER A 73 33.80 7.90 12.36
CA SER A 73 34.14 8.54 13.63
C SER A 73 32.95 8.53 14.60
N ARG A 74 31.76 8.86 14.10
CA ARG A 74 30.49 8.79 14.85
C ARG A 74 29.29 8.60 13.94
N THR A 75 28.14 8.36 14.55
CA THR A 75 26.83 8.37 13.88
C THR A 75 25.92 9.40 14.52
N ALA A 76 25.02 10.00 13.74
CA ALA A 76 23.99 10.89 14.27
C ALA A 76 22.62 10.49 13.76
N GLU A 77 21.61 10.70 14.60
CA GLU A 77 20.21 10.55 14.22
C GLU A 77 19.75 11.74 13.38
N VAL A 78 19.19 11.45 12.21
CA VAL A 78 18.58 12.44 11.33
C VAL A 78 17.16 11.99 11.02
N THR A 79 16.18 12.81 11.39
CA THR A 79 14.79 12.58 11.02
C THR A 79 14.57 13.01 9.57
N ALA A 80 14.28 12.06 8.69
CA ALA A 80 13.97 12.34 7.30
C ALA A 80 12.83 11.41 6.83
N TYR A 81 11.86 11.96 6.09
CA TYR A 81 10.72 11.22 5.56
C TYR A 81 9.92 10.45 6.63
N GLY A 82 9.75 11.05 7.81
CA GLY A 82 9.04 10.43 8.93
C GLY A 82 9.77 9.24 9.59
N LYS A 83 11.07 9.06 9.31
CA LYS A 83 11.90 8.00 9.90
C LYS A 83 13.16 8.60 10.54
N VAL A 84 13.61 7.98 11.63
CA VAL A 84 14.93 8.28 12.24
C VAL A 84 15.98 7.45 11.50
N LEU A 85 16.95 8.13 10.88
CA LEU A 85 18.05 7.52 10.14
C LEU A 85 19.36 7.71 10.89
N MET A 86 20.15 6.65 11.04
CA MET A 86 21.52 6.75 11.55
C MET A 86 22.46 7.11 10.39
N VAL A 87 23.00 8.33 10.41
CA VAL A 87 23.89 8.85 9.38
C VAL A 87 25.34 8.85 9.90
N PRO A 88 26.29 8.21 9.19
CA PRO A 88 27.69 8.21 9.60
C PRO A 88 28.36 9.55 9.30
N TYR A 89 29.23 9.94 10.22
CA TYR A 89 30.29 10.92 10.03
C TYR A 89 31.61 10.17 9.91
N TYR A 90 32.50 10.69 9.09
CA TYR A 90 33.74 10.01 8.76
C TYR A 90 34.94 10.81 9.27
N ASP A 91 36.02 10.10 9.57
CA ASP A 91 37.28 10.71 9.96
C ASP A 91 37.79 11.68 8.86
N TYR A 92 38.10 12.91 9.26
CA TYR A 92 38.52 13.96 8.34
C TYR A 92 39.90 13.70 7.71
N PHE A 93 40.80 12.99 8.36
CA PHE A 93 42.11 12.67 7.80
C PHE A 93 42.01 11.55 6.75
N ASP A 94 41.17 10.55 6.98
CA ASP A 94 40.85 9.55 5.94
C ASP A 94 40.25 10.21 4.70
N TYR A 95 39.38 11.20 4.93
CA TYR A 95 38.82 12.04 3.87
C TYR A 95 39.90 12.80 3.08
N LEU A 96 40.85 13.48 3.75
CA LEU A 96 41.96 14.19 3.09
C LEU A 96 42.89 13.22 2.34
N ASN A 97 43.10 12.04 2.90
CA ASN A 97 43.93 11.00 2.30
C ASN A 97 43.32 10.47 0.99
N LEU A 98 42.00 10.21 0.97
CA LEU A 98 41.27 9.87 -0.25
C LEU A 98 41.36 10.97 -1.31
N LEU A 99 41.33 12.24 -0.89
CA LEU A 99 41.48 13.39 -1.79
C LEU A 99 42.89 13.50 -2.39
N ALA A 100 43.93 13.19 -1.62
CA ALA A 100 45.30 13.18 -2.12
C ALA A 100 45.56 12.03 -3.11
N HIS A 101 44.74 10.97 -3.05
CA HIS A 101 44.91 9.73 -3.82
C HIS A 101 43.70 9.39 -4.71
N GLN A 102 43.06 10.39 -5.32
CA GLN A 102 41.81 10.19 -6.08
C GLN A 102 41.91 9.12 -7.18
N THR A 103 43.07 9.00 -7.83
CA THR A 103 43.31 8.02 -8.90
C THR A 103 43.23 6.57 -8.42
N GLN A 104 43.41 6.33 -7.12
CA GLN A 104 43.39 5.00 -6.48
C GLN A 104 42.00 4.63 -5.91
N ILE A 105 41.05 5.57 -5.89
CA ILE A 105 39.70 5.35 -5.32
C ILE A 105 38.97 4.17 -5.99
N PRO A 106 38.97 3.99 -7.33
CA PRO A 106 38.32 2.83 -7.95
C PRO A 106 38.87 1.48 -7.43
N ASP A 107 40.18 1.38 -7.26
CA ASP A 107 40.84 0.17 -6.75
C ASP A 107 40.54 -0.04 -5.26
N ALA A 108 40.55 1.03 -4.46
CA ALA A 108 40.16 0.99 -3.05
C ALA A 108 38.69 0.54 -2.87
N ILE A 109 37.78 1.00 -3.73
CA ILE A 109 36.38 0.55 -3.75
C ILE A 109 36.29 -0.93 -4.14
N ALA A 110 37.06 -1.37 -5.14
CA ALA A 110 37.07 -2.77 -5.58
C ALA A 110 37.60 -3.70 -4.48
N TYR A 111 38.69 -3.32 -3.82
CA TYR A 111 39.26 -4.00 -2.67
C TYR A 111 38.26 -4.05 -1.51
N GLY A 112 37.72 -2.91 -1.11
CA GLY A 112 36.73 -2.82 -0.03
C GLY A 112 35.45 -3.61 -0.33
N ARG A 113 35.03 -3.69 -1.60
CA ARG A 113 33.91 -4.56 -2.02
C ARG A 113 34.23 -6.03 -1.77
N TYR A 114 35.44 -6.49 -2.08
CA TYR A 114 35.86 -7.86 -1.80
C TYR A 114 35.79 -8.19 -0.31
N PHE A 115 36.32 -7.32 0.57
CA PHE A 115 36.24 -7.52 2.03
C PHE A 115 34.79 -7.50 2.52
N ARG A 116 33.97 -6.57 2.03
CA ARG A 116 32.56 -6.51 2.38
C ARG A 116 31.83 -7.79 1.99
N LEU A 117 32.06 -8.33 0.79
CA LEU A 117 31.44 -9.58 0.33
C LEU A 117 31.88 -10.79 1.17
N LYS A 118 33.10 -10.77 1.70
CA LYS A 118 33.64 -11.81 2.59
C LYS A 118 33.33 -11.61 4.08
N SER A 119 32.83 -10.44 4.47
CA SER A 119 32.50 -10.15 5.87
C SER A 119 31.39 -11.09 6.37
N ALA A 120 31.49 -11.50 7.65
CA ALA A 120 30.48 -12.33 8.30
C ALA A 120 29.08 -11.68 8.24
N THR A 121 29.00 -10.36 8.37
CA THR A 121 27.75 -9.60 8.25
C THR A 121 27.12 -9.71 6.87
N HIS A 122 27.91 -9.71 5.79
CA HIS A 122 27.39 -9.88 4.44
C HIS A 122 26.94 -11.31 4.17
N GLN A 123 27.74 -12.29 4.61
CA GLN A 123 27.39 -13.71 4.50
C GLN A 123 26.08 -14.01 5.26
N GLU A 124 25.92 -13.45 6.47
CA GLU A 124 24.69 -13.58 7.24
C GLU A 124 23.50 -12.91 6.56
N LYS A 125 23.67 -11.71 6.00
CA LYS A 125 22.62 -11.05 5.21
C LYS A 125 22.21 -11.88 3.98
N GLN A 126 23.17 -12.49 3.29
CA GLN A 126 22.87 -13.39 2.17
C GLN A 126 22.15 -14.66 2.63
N ARG A 127 22.57 -15.26 3.75
CA ARG A 127 21.92 -16.42 4.35
C ARG A 127 20.46 -16.10 4.70
N LEU A 128 20.22 -15.01 5.42
CA LEU A 128 18.87 -14.55 5.77
C LEU A 128 18.04 -14.20 4.54
N ALA A 129 18.62 -13.59 3.51
CA ALA A 129 17.91 -13.30 2.27
C ALA A 129 17.50 -14.59 1.54
N THR A 130 18.39 -15.59 1.51
CA THR A 130 18.14 -16.90 0.90
C THR A 130 17.09 -17.68 1.69
N GLU A 131 17.15 -17.63 3.02
CA GLU A 131 16.16 -18.24 3.91
C GLU A 131 14.79 -17.60 3.75
N ARG A 132 14.71 -16.26 3.73
CA ARG A 132 13.46 -15.53 3.44
C ARG A 132 12.90 -15.87 2.07
N GLU A 133 13.75 -15.98 1.05
CA GLU A 133 13.33 -16.38 -0.29
C GLU A 133 12.76 -17.80 -0.30
N ARG A 134 13.41 -18.74 0.40
CA ARG A 134 12.94 -20.12 0.54
C ARG A 134 11.60 -20.18 1.27
N GLN A 135 11.47 -19.46 2.38
CA GLN A 135 10.22 -19.35 3.16
C GLN A 135 9.10 -18.77 2.29
N ARG A 136 9.39 -17.69 1.53
CA ARG A 136 8.42 -17.08 0.61
C ARG A 136 7.95 -18.05 -0.47
N ARG A 137 8.88 -18.82 -1.07
CA ARG A 137 8.53 -19.84 -2.08
C ARG A 137 7.72 -20.98 -1.48
N GLN A 138 8.02 -21.40 -0.26
CA GLN A 138 7.25 -22.42 0.44
C GLN A 138 5.83 -21.93 0.71
N LEU A 139 5.68 -20.73 1.29
CA LEU A 139 4.37 -20.13 1.54
C LEU A 139 3.54 -20.01 0.26
N HIS A 140 4.16 -19.56 -0.84
CA HIS A 140 3.50 -19.46 -2.15
C HIS A 140 3.04 -20.83 -2.68
N ARG A 141 3.83 -21.89 -2.50
CA ARG A 141 3.42 -23.26 -2.87
C ARG A 141 2.27 -23.77 -2.00
N GLU A 142 2.29 -23.48 -0.71
CA GLU A 142 1.24 -23.85 0.23
C GLU A 142 -0.07 -23.15 -0.11
N GLN A 143 -0.03 -21.82 -0.34
CA GLN A 143 -1.19 -21.03 -0.79
C GLN A 143 -1.76 -21.53 -2.12
N GLN A 144 -0.90 -21.84 -3.09
CA GLN A 144 -1.35 -22.38 -4.38
C GLN A 144 -1.99 -23.77 -4.24
N ALA A 145 -1.44 -24.63 -3.38
CA ALA A 145 -1.98 -25.95 -3.12
C ALA A 145 -3.33 -25.88 -2.39
N GLU A 146 -3.44 -25.01 -1.39
CA GLU A 146 -4.67 -24.72 -0.67
C GLU A 146 -5.76 -24.22 -1.62
N PHE A 147 -5.44 -23.21 -2.44
CA PHE A 147 -6.38 -22.69 -3.43
C PHE A 147 -6.79 -23.75 -4.45
N ARG A 148 -5.86 -24.58 -4.94
CA ARG A 148 -6.18 -25.68 -5.86
C ARG A 148 -7.11 -26.70 -5.23
N ALA A 149 -6.94 -27.01 -3.94
CA ALA A 149 -7.84 -27.91 -3.22
C ALA A 149 -9.24 -27.29 -3.05
N ALA A 150 -9.31 -26.02 -2.65
CA ALA A 150 -10.56 -25.27 -2.53
C ALA A 150 -11.30 -25.16 -3.86
N TYR A 151 -10.59 -24.87 -4.95
CA TYR A 151 -11.14 -24.83 -6.32
C TYR A 151 -11.75 -26.17 -6.73
N LYS A 152 -11.03 -27.28 -6.52
CA LYS A 152 -11.56 -28.63 -6.83
C LYS A 152 -12.78 -28.96 -6.00
N LEU A 153 -12.78 -28.60 -4.72
CA LEU A 153 -13.92 -28.80 -3.83
C LEU A 153 -15.13 -27.99 -4.31
N ALA A 154 -14.94 -26.71 -4.64
CA ALA A 154 -16.00 -25.86 -5.16
C ALA A 154 -16.61 -26.42 -6.46
N GLN A 155 -15.76 -26.84 -7.41
CA GLN A 155 -16.21 -27.48 -8.66
C GLN A 155 -17.03 -28.76 -8.40
N ALA A 156 -16.61 -29.60 -7.45
CA ALA A 156 -17.36 -30.80 -7.06
C ALA A 156 -18.69 -30.50 -6.34
N GLN A 157 -18.84 -29.31 -5.77
CA GLN A 157 -20.02 -28.87 -5.04
C GLN A 157 -21.03 -28.08 -5.89
N LEU A 158 -20.73 -27.81 -7.17
CA LEU A 158 -21.65 -27.15 -8.09
C LEU A 158 -22.94 -27.96 -8.34
N GLY A 159 -22.88 -29.29 -8.18
CA GLY A 159 -24.01 -30.19 -8.43
C GLY A 159 -23.92 -30.88 -9.79
N GLU A 160 -25.05 -31.41 -10.26
CA GLU A 160 -25.11 -32.16 -11.51
C GLU A 160 -25.16 -31.21 -12.73
N PRO A 161 -24.24 -31.37 -13.72
CA PRO A 161 -24.23 -30.55 -14.92
C PRO A 161 -25.58 -30.53 -15.65
N GLY A 162 -25.99 -29.35 -16.12
CA GLY A 162 -27.26 -29.15 -16.83
C GLY A 162 -28.48 -28.92 -15.92
N THR A 163 -28.35 -29.06 -14.61
CA THR A 163 -29.39 -28.62 -13.65
C THR A 163 -29.35 -27.11 -13.45
N LEU A 164 -30.49 -26.50 -13.10
CA LEU A 164 -30.55 -25.05 -12.82
C LEU A 164 -29.59 -24.64 -11.70
N ALA A 165 -29.52 -25.43 -10.62
CA ALA A 165 -28.59 -25.18 -9.52
C ALA A 165 -27.14 -25.12 -9.99
N TYR A 166 -26.71 -26.09 -10.80
CA TYR A 166 -25.37 -26.11 -11.39
C TYR A 166 -25.11 -24.88 -12.25
N LEU A 167 -26.05 -24.53 -13.13
CA LEU A 167 -25.88 -23.40 -14.06
C LEU A 167 -25.78 -22.06 -13.31
N LEU A 168 -26.61 -21.85 -12.29
CA LEU A 168 -26.56 -20.66 -11.43
C LEU A 168 -25.25 -20.58 -10.67
N LEU A 169 -24.83 -21.67 -10.01
CA LEU A 169 -23.61 -21.70 -9.20
C LEU A 169 -22.35 -21.62 -10.06
N ASN A 170 -22.34 -22.21 -11.25
CA ASN A 170 -21.22 -22.13 -12.17
C ASN A 170 -21.06 -20.69 -12.69
N LEU A 171 -22.15 -20.02 -13.07
CA LEU A 171 -22.09 -18.60 -13.42
C LEU A 171 -21.67 -17.74 -12.21
N ALA A 172 -22.16 -18.02 -11.01
CA ALA A 172 -21.76 -17.30 -9.81
C ALA A 172 -20.27 -17.47 -9.51
N PHE A 173 -19.74 -18.68 -9.62
CA PHE A 173 -18.32 -18.99 -9.48
C PHE A 173 -17.46 -18.14 -10.42
N TRP A 174 -17.79 -18.09 -11.71
CA TRP A 174 -17.04 -17.26 -12.66
C TRP A 174 -17.25 -15.75 -12.47
N THR A 175 -18.46 -15.33 -12.07
CA THR A 175 -18.77 -13.94 -11.73
C THR A 175 -17.91 -13.45 -10.56
N HIS A 176 -17.68 -14.29 -9.56
CA HIS A 176 -16.80 -14.01 -8.43
C HIS A 176 -15.37 -13.72 -8.89
N HIS A 177 -14.82 -14.56 -9.77
CA HIS A 177 -13.46 -14.38 -10.29
C HIS A 177 -13.34 -13.19 -11.26
N ILE A 178 -14.36 -12.90 -12.06
CA ILE A 178 -14.44 -11.67 -12.86
C ILE A 178 -14.38 -10.42 -11.97
N ASN A 179 -15.12 -10.40 -10.86
CA ASN A 179 -15.08 -9.30 -9.89
C ASN A 179 -13.69 -9.13 -9.23
N HIS A 180 -12.90 -10.20 -9.14
CA HIS A 180 -11.52 -10.15 -8.66
C HIS A 180 -10.54 -9.67 -9.74
N LEU A 181 -10.78 -10.01 -11.01
CA LEU A 181 -10.03 -9.47 -12.16
C LEU A 181 -10.23 -7.96 -12.31
N ALA A 182 -11.47 -7.46 -12.12
CA ALA A 182 -11.81 -6.03 -12.18
C ALA A 182 -10.95 -5.15 -11.24
N LYS A 183 -10.43 -5.74 -10.15
CA LYS A 183 -9.58 -5.05 -9.18
C LYS A 183 -8.09 -5.17 -9.50
N LEU A 184 -7.70 -6.13 -10.33
CA LEU A 184 -6.32 -6.28 -10.81
C LEU A 184 -6.03 -5.30 -11.95
N ASP A 185 -6.97 -5.16 -12.90
CA ASP A 185 -6.85 -4.25 -14.03
C ASP A 185 -8.14 -3.42 -14.20
N GLN A 186 -8.04 -2.13 -13.86
CA GLN A 186 -9.15 -1.18 -13.97
C GLN A 186 -9.33 -0.63 -15.39
N LYS A 187 -8.46 -0.98 -16.36
CA LYS A 187 -8.56 -0.51 -17.75
C LYS A 187 -9.56 -1.32 -18.58
N VAL A 188 -9.84 -2.55 -18.16
CA VAL A 188 -10.81 -3.43 -18.81
C VAL A 188 -12.10 -3.38 -18.00
N ASP A 189 -13.24 -3.19 -18.67
CA ASP A 189 -14.55 -3.10 -18.01
C ASP A 189 -15.09 -4.49 -17.63
N TYR A 190 -14.42 -5.14 -16.69
CA TYR A 190 -14.86 -6.41 -16.12
C TYR A 190 -16.17 -6.27 -15.32
N TYR A 191 -16.52 -5.06 -14.89
CA TYR A 191 -17.77 -4.81 -14.16
C TYR A 191 -19.00 -4.99 -15.04
N HIS A 192 -18.89 -4.80 -16.35
CA HIS A 192 -19.97 -5.09 -17.29
C HIS A 192 -20.44 -6.55 -17.21
N TYR A 193 -19.51 -7.51 -17.19
CA TYR A 193 -19.82 -8.94 -17.07
C TYR A 193 -20.55 -9.26 -15.77
N LYS A 194 -20.10 -8.67 -14.65
CA LYS A 194 -20.82 -8.80 -13.37
C LYS A 194 -22.24 -8.25 -13.47
N ASP A 195 -22.43 -7.06 -14.06
CA ASP A 195 -23.76 -6.47 -14.23
C ASP A 195 -24.68 -7.37 -15.10
N GLN A 196 -24.14 -8.03 -16.14
CA GLN A 196 -24.88 -9.00 -16.96
C GLN A 196 -25.33 -10.21 -16.13
N ALA A 197 -24.42 -10.82 -15.35
CA ALA A 197 -24.74 -11.96 -14.51
C ALA A 197 -25.81 -11.62 -13.47
N LEU A 198 -25.72 -10.46 -12.81
CA LEU A 198 -26.73 -10.03 -11.83
C LEU A 198 -28.12 -9.88 -12.45
N ARG A 199 -28.21 -9.34 -13.67
CA ARG A 199 -29.49 -9.27 -14.40
C ARG A 199 -30.03 -10.65 -14.74
N LEU A 200 -29.17 -11.60 -15.07
CA LEU A 200 -29.58 -12.97 -15.36
C LEU A 200 -30.02 -13.69 -14.08
N PHE A 201 -29.29 -13.58 -12.97
CA PHE A 201 -29.72 -14.10 -11.66
C PHE A 201 -31.07 -13.53 -11.24
N PHE A 202 -31.30 -12.23 -11.47
CA PHE A 202 -32.57 -11.59 -11.15
C PHE A 202 -33.79 -12.19 -11.89
N ARG A 203 -33.59 -12.79 -13.07
CA ARG A 203 -34.65 -13.53 -13.79
C ARG A 203 -35.05 -14.81 -13.07
N TYR A 204 -34.16 -15.35 -12.24
CA TYR A 204 -34.36 -16.58 -11.46
C TYR A 204 -34.57 -16.29 -9.95
N ARG A 205 -34.88 -15.05 -9.57
CA ARG A 205 -35.06 -14.62 -8.16
C ARG A 205 -36.18 -15.33 -7.40
N ASP A 206 -37.12 -15.97 -8.12
CA ASP A 206 -38.24 -16.69 -7.53
C ASP A 206 -37.91 -18.18 -7.29
N THR A 207 -36.66 -18.58 -7.49
CA THR A 207 -36.15 -19.95 -7.23
C THR A 207 -35.50 -20.03 -5.85
N GLU A 208 -35.36 -21.24 -5.32
CA GLU A 208 -34.71 -21.46 -4.00
C GLU A 208 -33.20 -21.14 -3.99
N PHE A 209 -32.57 -21.06 -5.17
CA PHE A 209 -31.13 -20.87 -5.31
C PHE A 209 -30.71 -19.40 -5.35
N VAL A 210 -31.64 -18.48 -5.53
CA VAL A 210 -31.35 -17.04 -5.68
C VAL A 210 -32.15 -16.25 -4.67
N SER A 211 -31.44 -15.52 -3.80
CA SER A 211 -32.04 -14.55 -2.89
C SER A 211 -31.60 -13.14 -3.27
N VAL A 212 -32.55 -12.19 -3.27
CA VAL A 212 -32.28 -10.77 -3.50
C VAL A 212 -32.72 -9.99 -2.27
N GLY A 213 -31.79 -9.29 -1.66
CA GLY A 213 -32.01 -8.41 -0.51
C GLY A 213 -31.47 -7.01 -0.76
N VAL A 214 -31.69 -6.13 0.21
CA VAL A 214 -31.09 -4.79 0.22
C VAL A 214 -30.38 -4.57 1.53
N TYR A 215 -29.13 -4.13 1.45
CA TYR A 215 -28.40 -3.59 2.58
C TYR A 215 -28.54 -2.08 2.62
N THR A 216 -28.95 -1.56 3.78
CA THR A 216 -28.98 -0.13 4.07
C THR A 216 -28.17 0.11 5.34
N PRO A 217 -26.98 0.73 5.25
CA PRO A 217 -26.22 1.08 6.45
C PRO A 217 -26.94 2.17 7.25
N GLU A 218 -26.58 2.35 8.52
CA GLU A 218 -27.13 3.41 9.38
C GLU A 218 -27.01 4.82 8.76
N GLN A 219 -25.95 5.05 7.99
CA GLN A 219 -25.72 6.26 7.22
C GLN A 219 -25.70 5.94 5.72
N PRO A 220 -26.87 5.84 5.06
CA PRO A 220 -26.96 5.45 3.65
C PRO A 220 -26.53 6.56 2.70
N ASP A 221 -26.53 7.81 3.16
CA ASP A 221 -26.25 8.97 2.32
C ASP A 221 -24.77 9.30 2.30
N LYS A 222 -24.25 9.67 1.12
CA LYS A 222 -22.92 10.26 1.02
C LYS A 222 -23.01 11.76 1.14
N ARG A 223 -22.22 12.32 2.07
CA ARG A 223 -22.10 13.75 2.30
C ARG A 223 -20.76 14.23 1.74
N HIS A 224 -20.80 15.22 0.85
CA HIS A 224 -19.61 15.90 0.35
C HIS A 224 -19.70 17.37 0.73
N LEU A 225 -18.74 17.82 1.53
CA LEU A 225 -18.65 19.20 1.97
C LEU A 225 -17.57 19.92 1.18
N THR A 226 -17.96 21.01 0.52
CA THR A 226 -17.04 21.98 -0.05
C THR A 226 -17.05 23.23 0.83
N LEU A 227 -15.89 23.61 1.35
CA LEU A 227 -15.72 24.82 2.15
C LEU A 227 -15.24 25.96 1.27
N CYS A 228 -15.67 27.19 1.58
CA CYS A 228 -15.00 28.37 1.03
C CYS A 228 -13.57 28.48 1.58
N SER A 229 -12.73 29.32 0.97
CA SER A 229 -11.34 29.51 1.40
C SER A 229 -11.22 29.82 2.90
N HIS A 230 -12.10 30.69 3.41
CA HIS A 230 -12.11 31.08 4.82
C HIS A 230 -12.35 29.89 5.77
N HIS A 231 -13.44 29.15 5.60
CA HIS A 231 -13.73 28.00 6.45
C HIS A 231 -12.76 26.83 6.22
N PHE A 232 -12.14 26.75 5.05
CA PHE A 232 -11.07 25.77 4.80
C PHE A 232 -9.81 26.08 5.60
N ASP A 233 -9.43 27.36 5.74
CA ASP A 233 -8.31 27.77 6.60
C ASP A 233 -8.61 27.50 8.09
N GLU A 234 -9.86 27.74 8.52
CA GLU A 234 -10.33 27.39 9.87
C GLU A 234 -10.27 25.87 10.11
N TYR A 235 -10.73 25.07 9.14
CA TYR A 235 -10.59 23.62 9.19
C TYR A 235 -9.13 23.19 9.26
N CYS A 236 -8.23 23.80 8.48
CA CYS A 236 -6.80 23.48 8.53
C CYS A 236 -6.20 23.76 9.92
N ALA A 237 -6.63 24.84 10.59
CA ALA A 237 -6.24 25.12 11.96
C ALA A 237 -6.79 24.05 12.92
N TYR A 238 -8.08 23.74 12.83
CA TYR A 238 -8.74 22.69 13.60
C TYR A 238 -8.06 21.31 13.41
N TYR A 239 -7.72 20.95 12.17
CA TYR A 239 -7.03 19.69 11.85
C TYR A 239 -5.64 19.59 12.48
N ARG A 240 -4.88 20.70 12.55
CA ARG A 240 -3.56 20.70 13.21
C ARG A 240 -3.68 20.42 14.70
N ASP A 241 -4.74 20.90 15.34
CA ASP A 241 -4.94 20.78 16.78
C ASP A 241 -5.54 19.41 17.16
N TRP A 242 -6.45 18.88 16.34
CA TRP A 242 -7.26 17.70 16.68
C TRP A 242 -7.08 16.49 15.75
N GLY A 243 -6.57 16.68 14.53
CA GLY A 243 -6.41 15.62 13.54
C GLY A 243 -7.72 15.07 12.95
N ASP A 244 -8.83 15.78 13.17
CA ASP A 244 -10.19 15.34 12.86
C ASP A 244 -10.59 15.56 11.39
N SER A 245 -11.52 14.74 10.89
CA SER A 245 -12.01 14.89 9.52
C SER A 245 -12.79 16.20 9.27
N VAL A 246 -12.87 16.62 8.01
CA VAL A 246 -13.70 17.76 7.59
C VAL A 246 -15.19 17.61 7.96
N MET A 247 -15.70 16.37 8.03
CA MET A 247 -17.07 16.11 8.45
C MET A 247 -17.26 16.27 9.96
N THR A 248 -16.24 15.98 10.76
CA THR A 248 -16.23 16.24 12.21
C THR A 248 -16.20 17.75 12.47
N TYR A 249 -15.38 18.48 11.72
CA TYR A 249 -15.37 19.95 11.72
C TYR A 249 -16.75 20.53 11.40
N TYR A 250 -17.40 20.00 10.36
CA TYR A 250 -18.75 20.42 9.98
C TYR A 250 -19.80 20.11 11.05
N ALA A 251 -19.76 18.93 11.67
CA ALA A 251 -20.69 18.59 12.73
C ALA A 251 -20.62 19.58 13.90
N THR A 252 -19.42 20.08 14.21
CA THR A 252 -19.18 21.07 15.27
C THR A 252 -19.58 22.49 14.85
N ASN A 253 -19.37 22.84 13.58
CA ASN A 253 -19.55 24.21 13.06
C ASN A 253 -20.76 24.34 12.11
N GLN A 254 -21.71 23.42 12.20
CA GLN A 254 -22.78 23.24 11.21
C GLN A 254 -23.58 24.52 10.98
N ALA A 255 -23.95 25.22 12.05
CA ALA A 255 -24.76 26.44 11.96
C ALA A 255 -24.05 27.56 11.17
N VAL A 256 -22.74 27.70 11.35
CA VAL A 256 -21.93 28.72 10.68
C VAL A 256 -21.73 28.35 9.21
N VAL A 257 -21.33 27.10 8.96
CA VAL A 257 -21.07 26.60 7.59
C VAL A 257 -22.35 26.63 6.75
N ASN A 258 -23.51 26.28 7.31
CA ASN A 258 -24.79 26.29 6.59
C ASN A 258 -25.30 27.69 6.24
N GLN A 259 -24.85 28.73 6.95
CA GLN A 259 -25.19 30.12 6.65
C GLN A 259 -24.22 30.75 5.65
N CYS A 260 -23.08 30.10 5.36
CA CYS A 260 -22.08 30.61 4.45
C CYS A 260 -22.47 30.31 2.99
N PRO A 261 -22.70 31.32 2.14
CA PRO A 261 -23.06 31.09 0.74
C PRO A 261 -21.91 30.51 -0.10
N GLY A 262 -20.67 30.56 0.41
CA GLY A 262 -19.50 29.97 -0.25
C GLY A 262 -19.21 28.52 0.17
N CYS A 263 -19.97 27.97 1.11
CA CYS A 263 -19.86 26.57 1.51
C CYS A 263 -21.06 25.78 0.97
N GLU A 264 -20.83 24.54 0.58
CA GLU A 264 -21.85 23.67 0.01
C GLU A 264 -21.76 22.27 0.63
N LEU A 265 -22.88 21.79 1.18
CA LEU A 265 -23.03 20.39 1.55
C LEU A 265 -23.89 19.69 0.49
N GLN A 266 -23.26 18.84 -0.30
CA GLN A 266 -23.96 17.95 -1.22
C GLN A 266 -24.28 16.63 -0.50
N VAL A 267 -25.57 16.28 -0.49
CA VAL A 267 -26.06 15.01 0.05
C VAL A 267 -26.54 14.15 -1.12
N VAL A 268 -25.93 12.99 -1.26
CA VAL A 268 -26.31 11.99 -2.24
C VAL A 268 -27.03 10.87 -1.51
N SER A 269 -28.37 10.89 -1.58
CA SER A 269 -29.21 9.93 -0.88
C SER A 269 -29.00 8.50 -1.34
N ASP A 270 -29.03 7.54 -0.40
CA ASP A 270 -28.89 6.11 -0.64
C ASP A 270 -27.63 5.72 -1.44
N TYR A 271 -26.55 6.51 -1.30
CA TYR A 271 -25.29 6.25 -1.98
C TYR A 271 -24.65 4.93 -1.55
N TYR A 272 -24.74 4.62 -0.25
CA TYR A 272 -24.17 3.40 0.34
C TYR A 272 -25.18 2.25 0.44
N THR A 273 -26.41 2.44 -0.01
CA THR A 273 -27.39 1.35 -0.12
C THR A 273 -27.00 0.42 -1.27
N LEU A 274 -27.06 -0.89 -1.03
CA LEU A 274 -26.66 -1.91 -1.98
C LEU A 274 -27.79 -2.93 -2.18
N TYR A 275 -28.03 -3.36 -3.41
CA TYR A 275 -28.69 -4.66 -3.60
C TYR A 275 -27.68 -5.75 -3.28
N PHE A 276 -28.17 -6.81 -2.65
CA PHE A 276 -27.43 -8.01 -2.35
C PHE A 276 -28.05 -9.18 -3.09
N PHE A 277 -27.24 -9.86 -3.89
CA PHE A 277 -27.60 -11.09 -4.58
C PHE A 277 -26.85 -12.24 -3.92
N GLU A 278 -27.58 -13.25 -3.51
CA GLU A 278 -27.03 -14.48 -3.00
C GLU A 278 -27.43 -15.63 -3.91
N ILE A 279 -26.43 -16.37 -4.36
CA ILE A 279 -26.60 -17.56 -5.18
C ILE A 279 -26.04 -18.72 -4.38
N ASN A 280 -26.90 -19.63 -3.96
CA ASN A 280 -26.50 -20.67 -3.02
C ASN A 280 -27.10 -22.05 -3.36
N ASN A 281 -26.51 -23.07 -2.75
CA ASN A 281 -27.13 -24.35 -2.45
C ASN A 281 -26.71 -24.76 -1.04
N GLU A 282 -26.98 -26.01 -0.65
CA GLU A 282 -26.60 -26.55 0.65
C GLU A 282 -25.08 -26.50 0.96
N LYS A 283 -24.22 -26.33 -0.05
CA LYS A 283 -22.75 -26.48 0.07
C LYS A 283 -21.96 -25.23 -0.30
N LEU A 284 -22.50 -24.41 -1.19
CA LEU A 284 -21.85 -23.24 -1.77
C LEU A 284 -22.77 -22.03 -1.62
N ARG A 285 -22.15 -20.87 -1.38
CA ARG A 285 -22.82 -19.59 -1.28
C ARG A 285 -21.92 -18.53 -1.92
N TYR A 286 -22.49 -17.75 -2.83
CA TYR A 286 -21.82 -16.62 -3.46
C TYR A 286 -22.64 -15.35 -3.23
N GLY A 287 -21.98 -14.32 -2.69
CA GLY A 287 -22.57 -13.00 -2.46
C GLY A 287 -22.10 -11.98 -3.49
N PHE A 288 -23.02 -11.15 -3.99
CA PHE A 288 -22.69 -10.04 -4.86
C PHE A 288 -23.46 -8.78 -4.50
N HIS A 289 -22.76 -7.65 -4.46
CA HIS A 289 -23.39 -6.35 -4.25
C HIS A 289 -23.34 -5.47 -5.49
N VAL A 290 -24.37 -4.65 -5.65
CA VAL A 290 -24.41 -3.57 -6.64
C VAL A 290 -25.08 -2.33 -6.03
N PRO A 291 -24.51 -1.12 -6.24
CA PRO A 291 -25.09 0.10 -5.70
C PRO A 291 -26.54 0.29 -6.10
N TYR A 292 -27.41 0.58 -5.12
CA TYR A 292 -28.85 0.77 -5.30
C TYR A 292 -29.14 1.75 -6.44
N ARG A 293 -28.54 2.93 -6.37
CA ARG A 293 -28.74 3.99 -7.38
C ARG A 293 -28.37 3.57 -8.80
N LYS A 294 -27.34 2.73 -8.96
CA LYS A 294 -26.89 2.24 -10.28
C LYS A 294 -27.88 1.22 -10.87
N ALA A 295 -28.51 0.43 -10.01
CA ALA A 295 -29.30 -0.73 -10.43
C ALA A 295 -30.81 -0.59 -10.23
N LEU A 296 -31.29 0.55 -9.70
CA LEU A 296 -32.71 0.85 -9.47
C LEU A 296 -33.58 0.60 -10.71
N THR A 297 -33.11 1.00 -11.90
CA THR A 297 -33.86 0.79 -13.15
C THR A 297 -33.93 -0.68 -13.57
N ALA A 298 -33.00 -1.51 -13.11
CA ALA A 298 -32.93 -2.94 -13.44
C ALA A 298 -33.73 -3.80 -12.46
N PHE A 299 -33.70 -3.44 -11.17
CA PHE A 299 -34.24 -4.28 -10.09
C PHE A 299 -35.44 -3.64 -9.36
N GLY A 300 -35.81 -2.38 -9.64
CA GLY A 300 -36.95 -1.73 -9.00
C GLY A 300 -36.69 -1.30 -7.56
N ASP A 301 -37.65 -0.65 -6.91
CA ASP A 301 -37.43 0.01 -5.61
C ASP A 301 -36.93 -0.95 -4.51
N ARG A 302 -36.08 -0.45 -3.61
CA ARG A 302 -35.53 -1.22 -2.48
C ARG A 302 -36.60 -1.75 -1.54
N THR A 303 -37.75 -1.08 -1.43
CA THR A 303 -38.85 -1.51 -0.53
C THR A 303 -39.48 -2.83 -0.96
N ASN A 304 -39.19 -3.31 -2.18
CA ASN A 304 -39.67 -4.59 -2.69
C ASN A 304 -38.84 -5.78 -2.16
N TYR A 305 -37.76 -5.54 -1.42
CA TYR A 305 -36.80 -6.56 -1.00
C TYR A 305 -36.64 -6.58 0.51
N PRO A 306 -36.35 -7.76 1.10
CA PRO A 306 -35.99 -7.85 2.51
C PRO A 306 -34.71 -7.07 2.79
N CYS A 307 -34.67 -6.41 3.94
CA CYS A 307 -33.44 -5.80 4.44
C CYS A 307 -32.51 -6.92 4.94
N VAL A 308 -31.26 -6.91 4.52
CA VAL A 308 -30.23 -7.84 4.99
C VAL A 308 -29.24 -7.10 5.89
N ASP A 309 -28.80 -7.74 6.97
CA ASP A 309 -27.72 -7.23 7.82
C ASP A 309 -26.38 -7.80 7.31
N HIS A 310 -25.39 -6.91 7.19
CA HIS A 310 -24.04 -7.26 6.76
C HIS A 310 -23.19 -7.88 7.87
N SER A 311 -23.72 -7.98 9.10
CA SER A 311 -23.00 -8.58 10.24
C SER A 311 -22.52 -10.01 9.98
N ASP A 312 -23.21 -10.75 9.12
CA ASP A 312 -22.94 -12.17 8.84
C ASP A 312 -22.03 -12.42 7.62
N GLU A 313 -21.74 -11.40 6.80
CA GLU A 313 -21.03 -11.56 5.52
C GLU A 313 -19.50 -11.72 5.65
N ASN A 314 -18.90 -11.44 6.81
CA ASN A 314 -17.52 -11.84 7.07
C ASN A 314 -17.35 -13.36 7.30
N GLN A 315 -18.44 -14.15 7.18
CA GLN A 315 -18.42 -15.61 7.14
C GLN A 315 -18.41 -16.19 5.71
N GLU A 316 -18.15 -15.38 4.67
CA GLU A 316 -17.64 -15.98 3.42
C GLU A 316 -16.46 -16.89 3.78
N GLY A 317 -16.42 -18.10 3.22
CA GLY A 317 -15.34 -19.07 3.46
C GLY A 317 -13.96 -18.55 2.99
N PRO A 318 -13.15 -19.30 2.24
CA PRO A 318 -11.83 -18.80 1.80
C PRO A 318 -11.88 -17.55 0.86
N TYR A 319 -13.07 -17.07 0.52
CA TYR A 319 -13.31 -15.94 -0.38
C TYR A 319 -13.43 -14.66 0.45
N ARG A 320 -12.55 -13.69 0.18
CA ARG A 320 -12.55 -12.39 0.87
C ARG A 320 -13.07 -11.36 -0.13
N PHE A 321 -14.21 -10.74 0.17
CA PHE A 321 -14.68 -9.56 -0.56
C PHE A 321 -13.57 -8.52 -0.78
N GLY A 322 -13.69 -7.76 -1.87
CA GLY A 322 -12.87 -6.55 -2.06
C GLY A 322 -11.42 -6.74 -2.53
N ARG A 323 -10.85 -7.94 -2.56
CA ARG A 323 -9.45 -8.12 -3.05
C ARG A 323 -9.33 -8.44 -4.54
N ALA A 324 -8.18 -8.09 -5.11
CA ALA A 324 -7.79 -8.53 -6.45
C ALA A 324 -7.42 -10.01 -6.46
N ILE A 325 -7.55 -10.63 -7.63
CA ILE A 325 -7.08 -11.99 -7.88
C ILE A 325 -5.55 -12.04 -7.72
N THR A 326 -5.03 -13.05 -7.03
CA THR A 326 -3.59 -13.24 -6.86
C THR A 326 -3.00 -13.98 -8.06
N LYS A 327 -1.66 -13.92 -8.19
CA LYS A 327 -0.94 -14.69 -9.20
C LYS A 327 -1.11 -16.20 -9.02
N ASP A 328 -1.21 -16.65 -7.78
CA ASP A 328 -1.42 -18.07 -7.44
C ASP A 328 -2.78 -18.58 -7.89
N GLU A 329 -3.81 -17.75 -7.72
CA GLU A 329 -5.16 -18.06 -8.18
C GLU A 329 -5.21 -18.12 -9.71
N LEU A 330 -4.60 -17.16 -10.41
CA LEU A 330 -4.48 -17.18 -11.88
C LEU A 330 -3.75 -18.43 -12.38
N ALA A 331 -2.72 -18.90 -11.67
CA ALA A 331 -2.01 -20.11 -12.03
C ALA A 331 -2.87 -21.39 -11.91
N VAL A 332 -4.03 -21.33 -11.25
CA VAL A 332 -4.99 -22.43 -11.11
C VAL A 332 -6.22 -22.23 -12.00
N LEU A 333 -6.75 -21.00 -12.07
CA LEU A 333 -7.96 -20.65 -12.83
C LEU A 333 -7.71 -20.45 -14.33
N GLY A 334 -6.48 -20.11 -14.70
CA GLY A 334 -6.12 -19.72 -16.06
C GLY A 334 -5.86 -18.22 -16.20
N SER A 335 -5.49 -17.83 -17.41
CA SER A 335 -5.30 -16.46 -17.84
C SER A 335 -6.61 -15.64 -17.74
N PRO A 336 -6.53 -14.30 -17.67
CA PRO A 336 -7.73 -13.45 -17.69
C PRO A 336 -8.68 -13.74 -18.87
N THR A 337 -8.13 -14.04 -20.05
CA THR A 337 -8.92 -14.42 -21.23
C THR A 337 -9.66 -15.73 -21.03
N GLU A 338 -9.03 -16.75 -20.44
CA GLU A 338 -9.70 -18.02 -20.15
C GLU A 338 -10.81 -17.85 -19.10
N ILE A 339 -10.60 -17.00 -18.09
CA ILE A 339 -11.63 -16.69 -17.09
C ILE A 339 -12.84 -16.01 -17.75
N VAL A 340 -12.61 -15.07 -18.67
CA VAL A 340 -13.68 -14.43 -19.45
C VAL A 340 -14.41 -15.45 -20.34
N ASN A 341 -13.69 -16.30 -21.06
CA ASN A 341 -14.31 -17.32 -21.90
C ASN A 341 -15.17 -18.30 -21.08
N ASN A 342 -14.71 -18.72 -19.90
CA ASN A 342 -15.48 -19.58 -19.00
C ASN A 342 -16.71 -18.87 -18.43
N PHE A 343 -16.58 -17.57 -18.11
CA PHE A 343 -17.74 -16.75 -17.73
C PHE A 343 -18.77 -16.69 -18.86
N GLU A 344 -18.35 -16.38 -20.09
CA GLU A 344 -19.24 -16.24 -21.23
C GLU A 344 -19.95 -17.57 -21.56
N GLN A 345 -19.23 -18.69 -21.47
CA GLN A 345 -19.83 -20.01 -21.60
C GLN A 345 -20.90 -20.25 -20.52
N ALA A 346 -20.56 -20.06 -19.24
CA ALA A 346 -21.50 -20.26 -18.13
C ALA A 346 -22.72 -19.33 -18.23
N TYR A 347 -22.52 -18.10 -18.69
CA TYR A 347 -23.60 -17.14 -18.92
C TYR A 347 -24.54 -17.62 -20.04
N ASN A 348 -23.99 -18.07 -21.16
CA ASN A 348 -24.76 -18.57 -22.29
C ASN A 348 -25.51 -19.87 -21.94
N ASP A 349 -24.89 -20.78 -21.20
CA ASP A 349 -25.54 -22.02 -20.76
C ASP A 349 -26.78 -21.73 -19.90
N LEU A 350 -26.67 -20.79 -18.94
CA LEU A 350 -27.82 -20.37 -18.13
C LEU A 350 -28.85 -19.53 -18.93
N LEU A 351 -28.39 -18.75 -19.90
CA LEU A 351 -29.27 -17.92 -20.74
C LEU A 351 -30.17 -18.78 -21.64
N GLN A 352 -29.64 -19.89 -22.14
CA GLN A 352 -30.35 -20.85 -23.01
C GLN A 352 -31.15 -21.88 -22.22
N PHE A 353 -31.03 -21.90 -20.90
CA PHE A 353 -31.79 -22.82 -20.06
C PHE A 353 -33.27 -22.44 -20.06
N GLU A 354 -34.09 -23.28 -20.70
CA GLU A 354 -35.54 -23.24 -20.57
C GLU A 354 -35.94 -24.17 -19.41
N PRO A 355 -36.60 -23.67 -18.35
CA PRO A 355 -37.13 -24.55 -17.33
C PRO A 355 -38.11 -25.53 -17.98
N PRO A 356 -38.14 -26.81 -17.57
CA PRO A 356 -39.13 -27.74 -18.07
C PRO A 356 -40.53 -27.15 -17.82
N ASN A 357 -41.32 -26.99 -18.89
CA ASN A 357 -42.70 -26.53 -18.77
C ASN A 357 -43.44 -27.47 -17.82
N HIS A 358 -43.79 -26.98 -16.62
CA HIS A 358 -44.57 -27.69 -15.62
C HIS A 358 -46.06 -27.65 -15.92
#